data_AF-A0A7C9BNT4-F1
#
_entry.id   AF-A0A7C9BNT4-F1
#
_cell.length_a   1.000
_cell.length_b   1.000
_cell.length_c   1.000
_cell.angle_alpha   90.00
_cell.angle_beta   90.00
_cell.angle_gamma   90.00
#
_symmetry.space_group_name_H-M   'P 1'
#
loop_
_entity.id
_entity.type
_entity.pdbx_description
1 polymer ?
#
loop_
_entity_poly.entity_id
_entity_poly.type
_entity_poly.pdbx_seq_one_letter_code
_entity_poly.pdbx_strand_id
1 'polypeptide(L)'
;MPITYTPPSTRDLATLKHELQMTGKQMADLFWLAGDHQWRKYTGGQSPRELSPHMAFVAAAKLALTEDEFTRVLAKMAQFGAHVAEAADGDQQP
;
A
#
# COMPACT_ATOMS: atom_id res chain seq x y z
N MET A 1 -8.31 -19.84 -11.55
CA MET A 1 -7.29 -19.38 -12.53
C MET A 1 -6.02 -19.09 -11.74
N PRO A 2 -4.86 -19.66 -12.09
CA PRO A 2 -3.61 -19.29 -11.44
C PRO A 2 -3.31 -17.81 -11.72
N ILE A 3 -2.86 -17.08 -10.71
CA ILE A 3 -2.51 -15.66 -10.81
C ILE A 3 -0.99 -15.56 -10.95
N THR A 4 -0.52 -14.88 -11.99
CA THR A 4 0.90 -14.48 -12.14
C THR A 4 0.99 -12.99 -11.83
N TYR A 5 1.84 -12.63 -10.88
CA TYR A 5 2.05 -11.24 -10.46
C TYR A 5 3.42 -10.75 -10.93
N THR A 6 3.45 -9.55 -11.51
CA THR A 6 4.68 -8.83 -11.85
C THR A 6 4.69 -7.53 -11.05
N PRO A 7 5.67 -7.30 -10.17
CA PRO A 7 5.72 -6.09 -9.37
C PRO A 7 6.07 -4.86 -10.24
N PRO A 8 5.62 -3.65 -9.86
CA PRO A 8 6.07 -2.42 -10.48
C PRO A 8 7.57 -2.21 -10.28
N SER A 9 8.23 -1.56 -11.24
CA SER A 9 9.62 -1.13 -11.10
C SER A 9 9.73 0.06 -10.15
N THR A 10 10.94 0.34 -9.68
CA THR A 10 11.21 1.57 -8.88
C THR A 10 10.86 2.84 -9.62
N ARG A 11 11.00 2.84 -10.95
CA ARG A 11 10.60 3.95 -11.82
C ARG A 11 9.09 4.14 -11.82
N ASP A 12 8.32 3.06 -11.90
CA ASP A 12 6.85 3.14 -11.88
C ASP A 12 6.36 3.72 -10.55
N LEU A 13 6.95 3.30 -9.42
CA LEU A 13 6.62 3.84 -8.10
C LEU A 13 7.02 5.32 -7.96
N ALA A 14 8.14 5.74 -8.57
CA ALA A 14 8.57 7.13 -8.59
C ALA A 14 7.62 8.01 -9.44
N THR A 15 7.20 7.51 -10.61
CA THR A 15 6.21 8.17 -11.47
C THR A 15 4.88 8.33 -10.73
N LEU A 16 4.36 7.25 -10.13
CA LEU A 16 3.11 7.27 -9.38
C LEU A 16 3.13 8.31 -8.24
N LYS A 17 4.22 8.34 -7.46
CA LYS A 17 4.39 9.34 -6.39
C LYS A 17 4.31 10.76 -6.93
N HIS A 18 4.95 11.02 -8.08
CA HIS A 18 4.95 12.33 -8.71
C HIS A 18 3.57 12.72 -9.23
N GLU A 19 2.87 11.80 -9.91
CA GLU A 19 1.51 12.02 -10.43
C GLU A 19 0.49 12.30 -9.32
N LEU A 20 0.61 11.59 -8.19
CA LEU A 20 -0.26 11.79 -7.03
C LEU A 20 0.14 13.03 -6.19
N GLN A 21 1.28 13.65 -6.47
CA GLN A 21 1.84 14.77 -5.69
C GLN A 21 1.97 14.45 -4.17
N MET A 22 2.26 13.18 -3.85
CA MET A 22 2.32 12.69 -2.47
C MET A 22 3.75 12.68 -1.93
N THR A 23 3.88 12.95 -0.63
CA THR A 23 5.13 12.73 0.11
C THR A 23 5.40 11.23 0.29
N GLY A 24 6.65 10.86 0.62
CA GLY A 24 6.96 9.44 0.87
C GLY A 24 6.25 8.86 2.11
N LYS A 25 5.90 9.71 3.10
CA LYS A 25 5.02 9.30 4.21
C LYS A 25 3.62 8.97 3.72
N GLN A 26 3.01 9.85 2.92
CA GLN A 26 1.69 9.60 2.34
C GLN A 26 1.68 8.38 1.42
N MET A 27 2.76 8.14 0.66
CA MET A 27 2.93 6.91 -0.11
C MET A 27 3.02 5.68 0.81
N ALA A 28 3.78 5.76 1.92
CA ALA A 28 3.80 4.69 2.90
C ALA A 28 2.38 4.37 3.42
N ASP A 29 1.61 5.39 3.80
CA ASP A 29 0.24 5.23 4.28
C ASP A 29 -0.69 4.64 3.20
N LEU A 30 -0.52 5.02 1.94
CA LEU A 30 -1.27 4.49 0.81
C LEU A 30 -1.03 2.98 0.63
N PHE A 31 0.20 2.53 0.82
CA PHE A 31 0.60 1.12 0.68
C PHE A 31 0.59 0.33 2.01
N TRP A 32 0.00 0.89 3.09
CA TRP A 32 -0.01 0.33 4.45
C TRP A 32 1.38 -0.01 5.02
N LEU A 33 2.36 0.85 4.76
CA LEU A 33 3.70 0.75 5.33
C LEU A 33 3.84 1.67 6.55
N ALA A 34 4.62 1.23 7.54
CA ALA A 34 4.93 1.94 8.79
C ALA A 34 5.76 3.25 8.65
N GLY A 35 5.65 3.98 7.54
CA GLY A 35 6.25 5.29 7.32
C GLY A 35 7.28 5.38 6.19
N ASP A 36 7.77 6.60 5.95
CA ASP A 36 8.62 6.97 4.80
C ASP A 36 9.91 6.14 4.68
N HIS A 37 10.50 5.73 5.80
CA HIS A 37 11.68 4.86 5.76
C HIS A 37 11.39 3.48 5.14
N GLN A 38 10.18 2.93 5.35
CA GLN A 38 9.77 1.68 4.70
C GLN A 38 9.52 1.90 3.21
N TRP A 39 8.87 3.00 2.83
CA TRP A 39 8.64 3.36 1.43
C TRP A 39 9.94 3.43 0.62
N ARG A 40 10.99 4.06 1.17
CA ARG A 40 12.31 4.17 0.51
C ARG A 40 12.96 2.83 0.17
N LYS A 41 12.61 1.74 0.86
CA LYS A 41 13.12 0.39 0.55
C LYS A 41 12.58 -0.13 -0.79
N TYR A 42 11.45 0.38 -1.26
CA TYR A 42 10.84 -0.01 -2.54
C TYR A 42 11.21 0.96 -3.67
N THR A 43 11.63 2.19 -3.36
CA THR A 43 11.90 3.22 -4.37
C THR A 43 13.38 3.60 -4.51
N GLY A 44 14.28 3.10 -3.66
CA GLY A 44 15.69 3.49 -3.66
C GLY A 44 16.66 2.38 -3.23
N GLY A 45 17.96 2.69 -3.30
CA GLY A 45 19.06 1.77 -2.98
C GLY A 45 19.54 0.93 -4.18
N GLN A 46 20.61 0.16 -3.97
CA GLN A 46 21.18 -0.74 -5.01
C GLN A 46 20.35 -2.02 -5.21
N SER A 47 19.54 -2.41 -4.23
CA SER A 47 18.64 -3.57 -4.29
C SER A 47 17.28 -3.24 -3.66
N PRO A 48 16.40 -2.55 -4.41
CA PRO A 48 15.06 -2.24 -3.96
C PRO A 48 14.25 -3.51 -3.70
N ARG A 49 13.37 -3.48 -2.69
CA ARG A 49 12.41 -4.55 -2.43
C ARG A 49 11.34 -4.57 -3.51
N GLU A 50 10.89 -5.76 -3.86
CA GLU A 50 9.72 -5.93 -4.70
C GLU A 50 8.43 -5.67 -3.90
N LEU A 51 7.51 -4.94 -4.52
CA LEU A 51 6.20 -4.66 -3.94
C LEU A 51 5.35 -5.94 -3.94
N SER A 52 4.80 -6.33 -2.79
CA SER A 52 3.93 -7.52 -2.73
C SER A 52 2.57 -7.27 -3.43
N PRO A 53 1.91 -8.33 -3.96
CA PRO A 53 0.59 -8.17 -4.58
C PRO A 53 -0.48 -7.63 -3.59
N HIS A 54 -0.34 -7.92 -2.30
CA HIS A 54 -1.25 -7.39 -1.27
C HIS A 54 -1.09 -5.88 -1.08
N MET A 55 0.15 -5.38 -1.09
CA MET A 55 0.44 -3.94 -1.05
C MET A 55 -0.10 -3.23 -2.29
N ALA A 56 0.09 -3.83 -3.48
CA ALA A 56 -0.48 -3.32 -4.72
C ALA A 56 -2.01 -3.24 -4.64
N PHE A 57 -2.64 -4.30 -4.13
CA PHE A 57 -4.08 -4.39 -4.00
C PHE A 57 -4.65 -3.31 -3.08
N VAL A 58 -4.08 -3.09 -1.89
CA VAL A 58 -4.59 -2.03 -1.00
C VAL A 58 -4.42 -0.65 -1.63
N ALA A 59 -3.24 -0.35 -2.20
CA ALA A 59 -3.00 0.96 -2.80
C ALA A 59 -3.97 1.21 -3.96
N ALA A 60 -4.18 0.22 -4.84
CA ALA A 60 -5.15 0.30 -5.92
C ALA A 60 -6.58 0.48 -5.39
N ALA A 61 -6.98 -0.26 -4.35
CA ALA A 61 -8.30 -0.12 -3.73
C ALA A 61 -8.52 1.27 -3.14
N LYS A 62 -7.52 1.84 -2.43
CA LYS A 62 -7.59 3.19 -1.85
C LYS A 62 -7.63 4.31 -2.90
N LEU A 63 -7.05 4.08 -4.09
CA LEU A 63 -7.09 5.05 -5.19
C LEU A 63 -8.35 4.96 -6.04
N ALA A 64 -8.94 3.76 -6.18
CA ALA A 64 -10.05 3.51 -7.08
C ALA A 64 -11.43 3.58 -6.41
N LEU A 65 -11.51 3.25 -5.12
CA LEU A 65 -12.78 3.17 -4.39
C LEU A 65 -13.08 4.46 -3.64
N THR A 66 -14.36 4.78 -3.53
CA THR A 66 -14.85 5.76 -2.55
C THR A 66 -14.64 5.25 -1.12
N GLU A 67 -14.74 6.14 -0.15
CA GLU A 67 -14.62 5.79 1.28
C GLU A 67 -15.67 4.75 1.71
N ASP A 68 -16.91 4.88 1.24
CA ASP A 68 -17.98 3.91 1.50
C ASP A 68 -17.69 2.54 0.90
N GLU A 69 -17.17 2.50 -0.33
CA GLU A 69 -16.80 1.25 -1.00
C GLU A 69 -15.61 0.57 -0.32
N PHE A 70 -14.60 1.34 0.08
CA PHE A 70 -13.46 0.82 0.82
C PHE A 70 -13.89 0.28 2.20
N THR A 71 -14.79 0.99 2.88
CA THR A 71 -15.39 0.54 4.15
C THR A 71 -16.15 -0.78 3.99
N ARG A 72 -16.86 -0.97 2.86
CA ARG A 72 -17.52 -2.26 2.56
C ARG A 72 -16.53 -3.40 2.40
N VAL A 73 -15.35 -3.15 1.82
CA VAL A 73 -14.28 -4.16 1.73
C VAL A 73 -13.78 -4.52 3.13
N LEU A 74 -13.52 -3.54 4.00
CA LEU A 74 -13.10 -3.78 5.38
C LEU A 74 -14.18 -4.54 6.20
N ALA A 75 -15.45 -4.19 6.02
CA ALA A 75 -16.55 -4.92 6.64
C ALA A 75 -16.63 -6.37 6.13
N LYS A 76 -16.34 -6.60 4.84
CA LYS A 76 -16.26 -7.95 4.29
C LYS A 76 -15.08 -8.74 4.87
N MET A 77 -13.94 -8.09 5.08
CA MET A 77 -12.79 -8.68 5.78
C MET A 77 -13.16 -9.14 7.18
N ALA A 78 -13.87 -8.31 7.93
CA ALA A 78 -14.32 -8.65 9.28
C ALA A 78 -15.25 -9.88 9.32
N GLN A 79 -16.06 -10.10 8.28
CA GLN A 79 -16.96 -11.28 8.20
C GLN A 79 -16.21 -12.62 8.17
N PHE A 80 -14.94 -12.65 7.74
CA PHE A 80 -14.11 -13.84 7.77
C PHE A 80 -12.97 -13.74 8.80
N GLY A 81 -13.08 -12.82 9.76
CA GLY A 81 -12.17 -12.70 10.91
C GLY A 81 -10.93 -11.83 10.68
N ALA A 82 -10.82 -11.12 9.55
CA ALA A 82 -9.73 -10.18 9.32
C ALA A 82 -10.15 -8.76 9.77
N HIS A 83 -9.51 -8.26 10.81
CA HIS A 83 -9.78 -6.94 11.38
C HIS A 83 -8.61 -5.98 11.13
N VAL A 84 -8.93 -4.73 10.77
CA VAL A 84 -7.97 -3.65 10.59
C VAL A 84 -8.33 -2.55 11.59
N ALA A 85 -7.33 -2.01 12.27
CA ALA A 85 -7.45 -0.84 13.13
C ALA A 85 -6.37 0.17 12.74
N GLU A 86 -6.61 1.45 13.02
CA GLU A 86 -5.56 2.45 12.92
C GLU A 86 -4.51 2.16 14.00
N ALA A 87 -3.25 2.07 13.58
CA ALA A 87 -2.11 1.96 14.48
C ALA A 87 -1.95 3.30 15.21
N ALA A 88 -1.79 3.27 16.54
CA ALA A 88 -1.40 4.47 17.27
C ALA A 88 0.00 4.92 16.84
N ASP A 89 0.33 6.21 16.95
CA ASP A 89 1.67 6.72 16.64
C ASP A 89 2.73 5.92 17.41
N GLY A 90 3.48 5.07 16.71
CA GLY A 90 4.52 4.19 17.27
C GLY A 90 4.28 2.69 17.09
N ASP A 91 3.07 2.25 16.72
CA ASP A 91 2.79 0.85 16.46
C ASP A 91 3.26 0.43 15.05
N GLN A 92 3.68 -0.84 14.92
CA GLN A 92 4.05 -1.41 13.62
C GLN A 92 2.78 -1.66 12.79
N GLN A 93 2.66 -0.96 11.66
CA GLN A 93 1.76 -1.38 10.58
C GLN A 93 2.17 -2.77 10.05
N PRO A 94 1.19 -3.57 9.57
CA PRO A 94 1.42 -4.92 9.09
C PRO A 94 2.41 -5.02 7.90
#